data_AF-A0A1G1I940-F1
#
_entry.id   AF-A0A1G1I940-F1
#
_cell.length_a   1.000
_cell.length_b   1.000
_cell.length_c   1.000
_cell.angle_alpha   90.00
_cell.angle_beta   90.00
_cell.angle_gamma   90.00
#
_symmetry.space_group_name_H-M   'P 1'
#
loop_
_entity.id
_entity.type
_entity.pdbx_description
1 polymer ?
#
loop_
_entity_poly.entity_id
_entity_poly.type
_entity_poly.pdbx_seq_one_letter_code
_entity_poly.pdbx_strand_id
1 'polypeptide(L)'
;MTVGISAVLVSAGPPAPPLALEPVIADGLRHPVYVTHAGDGSGRLFVVEQAGRIRIVQPVASPRGEQGRLMGAPFLDITERVRYGGEQGLLGLAFHPSYKTNGRFVVNYVRRSDGSTVIAEFRASSDPDRSQSTETQLLVVAQPYPNHKGGMVEFGPDGFLYAGLGDGGSAGDPENRGQNTMELLGKLLRIDVDHGKPYAIPNDNPFAGGGGRPEIFAYGLRNPWRFSFDRQTGELWAADVGQHAWEEIDVVKRGGNYGWRVMEGTHCFLPRDGCVRDGLIPPVAEYGHDKGRCSITGGYVYRGSRLPALRGAYLYGDFCSGEIFAFSEGAQRTLLLSGLRIASFGQDQDGELYVVGHGGTIHRIVEARR
;
A
#
# COMPACT_ATOMS: atom_id res chain seq x y z
N MET A 1 -57.73 -0.96 -17.27
CA MET A 1 -56.68 -1.85 -16.73
C MET A 1 -55.71 -0.96 -15.96
N THR A 2 -55.84 -0.95 -14.64
CA THR A 2 -54.98 -0.18 -13.73
C THR A 2 -53.76 -1.04 -13.38
N VAL A 3 -52.58 -0.61 -13.81
CA VAL A 3 -51.31 -1.27 -13.45
C VAL A 3 -50.96 -0.85 -12.02
N GLY A 4 -51.05 -1.79 -11.08
CA GLY A 4 -50.62 -1.60 -9.71
C GLY A 4 -49.10 -1.66 -9.63
N ILE A 5 -48.46 -0.56 -9.22
CA ILE A 5 -47.04 -0.54 -8.87
C ILE A 5 -46.92 -1.07 -7.44
N SER A 6 -46.46 -2.31 -7.29
CA SER A 6 -46.04 -2.83 -5.99
C SER A 6 -44.70 -2.20 -5.62
N ALA A 7 -44.71 -1.29 -4.66
CA ALA A 7 -43.49 -0.82 -4.01
C ALA A 7 -42.89 -1.95 -3.17
N VAL A 8 -41.74 -2.47 -3.58
CA VAL A 8 -40.94 -3.38 -2.75
C VAL A 8 -40.26 -2.53 -1.68
N LEU A 9 -40.74 -2.62 -0.45
CA LEU A 9 -40.05 -2.10 0.72
C LEU A 9 -38.77 -2.92 0.90
N VAL A 10 -37.62 -2.36 0.50
CA VAL A 10 -36.32 -2.91 0.89
C VAL A 10 -36.17 -2.64 2.39
N SER A 11 -36.35 -3.69 3.19
CA SER A 11 -36.00 -3.66 4.61
C SER A 11 -34.51 -3.33 4.72
N ALA A 12 -34.18 -2.14 5.23
CA ALA A 12 -32.83 -1.86 5.68
C ALA A 12 -32.48 -2.90 6.75
N GLY A 13 -31.40 -3.66 6.53
CA GLY A 13 -30.90 -4.59 7.53
C GLY A 13 -30.58 -3.87 8.84
N PRO A 14 -30.42 -4.61 9.95
CA PRO A 14 -29.99 -4.00 11.20
C PRO A 14 -28.68 -3.22 10.98
N PRO A 15 -28.50 -2.05 11.62
CA PRO A 15 -27.27 -1.28 11.49
C PRO A 15 -26.07 -2.13 11.91
N ALA A 16 -25.01 -2.11 11.12
CA ALA A 16 -23.78 -2.81 11.44
C ALA A 16 -23.25 -2.33 12.81
N PRO A 17 -22.74 -3.24 13.66
CA PRO A 17 -22.17 -2.85 14.94
C PRO A 17 -21.03 -1.84 14.73
N PRO A 18 -20.85 -0.89 15.67
CA PRO A 18 -19.74 0.06 15.59
C PRO A 18 -18.41 -0.70 15.57
N LEU A 19 -17.39 -0.15 14.91
CA LEU A 19 -16.05 -0.75 14.86
C LEU A 19 -15.15 -0.18 15.96
N ALA A 20 -14.13 -0.94 16.33
CA ALA A 20 -13.09 -0.54 17.27
C ALA A 20 -11.71 -1.02 16.80
N LEU A 21 -10.66 -0.47 17.41
CA LEU A 21 -9.28 -0.91 17.25
C LEU A 21 -8.84 -1.70 18.48
N GLU A 22 -8.58 -2.99 18.29
CA GLU A 22 -8.02 -3.85 19.34
C GLU A 22 -6.49 -3.86 19.25
N PRO A 23 -5.76 -3.43 20.28
CA PRO A 23 -4.30 -3.36 20.23
C PRO A 23 -3.70 -4.77 20.20
N VAL A 24 -2.91 -5.05 19.16
CA VAL A 24 -2.11 -6.27 19.02
C VAL A 24 -0.70 -6.03 19.56
N ILE A 25 -0.15 -4.84 19.27
CA ILE A 25 1.08 -4.31 19.86
C ILE A 25 0.80 -2.88 20.31
N ALA A 26 1.00 -2.62 21.61
CA ALA A 26 0.76 -1.31 22.22
C ALA A 26 2.03 -0.45 22.33
N ASP A 27 3.23 -1.04 22.26
CA ASP A 27 4.51 -0.34 22.33
C ASP A 27 5.68 -1.17 21.74
N GLY A 28 6.89 -0.64 21.81
CA GLY A 28 8.13 -1.36 21.47
C GLY A 28 8.56 -1.29 20.01
N LEU A 29 7.64 -0.94 19.09
CA LEU A 29 7.98 -0.60 17.70
C LEU A 29 8.50 0.84 17.59
N ARG A 30 9.28 1.11 16.55
CA ARG A 30 9.88 2.43 16.27
C ARG A 30 9.54 2.86 14.84
N HIS A 31 8.65 3.85 14.70
CA HIS A 31 8.17 4.37 13.41
C HIS A 31 7.80 3.24 12.43
N PRO A 32 6.85 2.34 12.81
CA PRO A 32 6.40 1.30 11.92
C PRO A 32 5.66 1.94 10.72
N VAL A 33 5.95 1.45 9.53
CA VAL A 33 5.38 1.97 8.27
C VAL A 33 4.63 0.92 7.48
N TYR A 34 4.76 -0.36 7.81
CA TYR A 34 4.04 -1.43 7.11
C TYR A 34 3.92 -2.68 7.98
N VAL A 35 2.87 -3.48 7.77
CA VAL A 35 2.73 -4.81 8.36
C VAL A 35 2.11 -5.78 7.35
N THR A 36 2.63 -7.00 7.30
CA THR A 36 2.11 -8.06 6.41
C THR A 36 2.40 -9.44 6.98
N HIS A 37 1.93 -10.48 6.30
CA HIS A 37 2.21 -11.88 6.62
C HIS A 37 3.15 -12.51 5.58
N ALA A 38 3.78 -13.63 5.93
CA ALA A 38 4.64 -14.37 5.00
C ALA A 38 3.93 -15.46 4.16
N GLY A 39 2.64 -15.74 4.43
CA GLY A 39 1.86 -16.73 3.67
C GLY A 39 2.33 -18.17 3.86
N ASP A 40 3.05 -18.43 4.95
CA ASP A 40 3.70 -19.71 5.26
C ASP A 40 2.91 -20.60 6.24
N GLY A 41 1.71 -20.16 6.66
CA GLY A 41 0.88 -20.82 7.66
C GLY A 41 1.29 -20.58 9.11
N SER A 42 2.32 -19.75 9.37
CA SER A 42 2.82 -19.56 10.75
C SER A 42 2.01 -18.55 11.58
N GLY A 43 1.12 -17.77 10.95
CA GLY A 43 0.39 -16.67 11.58
C GLY A 43 1.26 -15.48 12.03
N ARG A 44 2.56 -15.44 11.68
CA ARG A 44 3.45 -14.34 12.05
C ARG A 44 3.10 -13.09 11.24
N LEU A 45 3.17 -11.94 11.90
CA LEU A 45 3.15 -10.64 11.26
C LEU A 45 4.57 -10.06 11.22
N PHE A 46 4.92 -9.47 10.09
CA PHE A 46 6.21 -8.82 9.84
C PHE A 46 5.98 -7.33 9.73
N VAL A 47 6.56 -6.57 10.65
CA VAL A 47 6.39 -5.13 10.76
C VAL A 47 7.65 -4.44 10.25
N VAL A 48 7.50 -3.56 9.27
CA VAL A 48 8.59 -2.73 8.75
C VAL A 48 8.74 -1.49 9.61
N GLU A 49 9.92 -1.30 10.20
CA GLU A 49 10.33 -0.07 10.88
C GLU A 49 11.19 0.77 9.92
N GLN A 50 10.82 2.06 9.80
CA GLN A 50 11.37 3.00 8.82
C GLN A 50 12.91 3.05 8.78
N ALA A 51 13.55 2.89 9.94
CA ALA A 51 15.01 2.94 10.07
C ALA A 51 15.76 1.79 9.40
N GLY A 52 15.08 0.76 8.89
CA GLY A 52 15.71 -0.37 8.20
C GLY A 52 15.62 -1.70 8.96
N ARG A 53 14.57 -1.91 9.75
CA ARG A 53 14.34 -3.19 10.43
C ARG A 53 13.02 -3.82 10.03
N ILE A 54 13.00 -5.15 9.98
CA ILE A 54 11.77 -5.94 9.94
C ILE A 54 11.65 -6.65 11.27
N ARG A 55 10.56 -6.40 12.00
CA ARG A 55 10.25 -7.02 13.29
C ARG A 55 9.21 -8.11 13.13
N ILE A 56 9.25 -9.12 14.00
CA ILE A 56 8.25 -10.19 14.02
C ILE A 56 7.32 -9.99 15.21
N VAL A 57 6.03 -10.04 14.95
CA VAL A 57 4.98 -10.19 15.94
C VAL A 57 4.43 -11.60 15.82
N GLN A 58 4.63 -12.39 16.88
CA GLN A 58 4.06 -13.73 16.96
C GLN A 58 2.65 -13.66 17.55
N PRO A 59 1.66 -14.36 16.98
CA PRO A 59 0.33 -14.44 17.56
C PRO A 59 0.41 -15.24 18.87
N VAL A 60 -0.24 -14.74 19.91
CA VAL A 60 -0.37 -15.41 21.20
C VAL A 60 -1.85 -15.54 21.54
N ALA A 61 -2.29 -16.77 21.79
CA ALA A 61 -3.64 -17.01 22.31
C ALA A 61 -3.78 -16.34 23.68
N SER A 62 -4.74 -15.43 23.82
CA SER A 62 -5.03 -14.75 25.08
C SER A 62 -6.52 -14.88 25.43
N PRO A 63 -6.88 -15.00 26.72
CA PRO A 63 -8.27 -15.00 27.16
C PRO A 63 -9.02 -13.71 26.86
N ARG A 64 -8.31 -12.61 26.54
CA ARG A 64 -8.90 -11.29 26.28
C ARG A 64 -9.04 -10.95 24.80
N GLY A 65 -8.60 -11.83 23.90
CA GLY A 65 -8.48 -11.57 22.46
C GLY A 65 -7.14 -12.07 21.90
N GLU A 66 -6.84 -11.79 20.64
CA GLU A 66 -5.53 -12.14 20.06
C GLU A 66 -4.52 -11.04 20.38
N GLN A 67 -3.49 -11.36 21.17
CA GLN A 67 -2.39 -10.45 21.46
C GLN A 67 -1.15 -10.83 20.65
N GLY A 68 -0.33 -9.84 20.31
CA GLY A 68 0.95 -10.06 19.67
C GLY A 68 2.09 -10.09 20.70
N ARG A 69 3.04 -11.00 20.53
CA ARG A 69 4.35 -10.93 21.18
C ARG A 69 5.38 -10.41 20.20
N LEU A 70 5.92 -9.21 20.45
CA LEU A 70 7.04 -8.67 19.70
C LEU A 70 8.31 -9.47 20.01
N MET A 71 8.97 -9.98 18.97
CA MET A 71 10.25 -10.67 19.12
C MET A 71 11.38 -9.67 19.41
N GLY A 72 12.30 -10.08 20.30
CA GLY A 72 13.42 -9.23 20.73
C GLY A 72 14.38 -8.89 19.60
N ALA A 73 14.77 -9.89 18.79
CA ALA A 73 15.61 -9.68 17.62
C ALA A 73 14.77 -9.45 16.35
N PRO A 74 15.24 -8.59 15.42
CA PRO A 74 14.58 -8.39 14.14
C PRO A 74 14.74 -9.61 13.23
N PHE A 75 13.80 -9.77 12.29
CA PHE A 75 13.94 -10.66 11.14
C PHE A 75 15.07 -10.21 10.22
N LEU A 76 15.12 -8.92 9.91
CA LEU A 76 16.15 -8.26 9.10
C LEU A 76 16.57 -6.94 9.76
N ASP A 77 17.86 -6.66 9.79
CA ASP A 77 18.41 -5.34 10.13
C ASP A 77 19.38 -4.92 9.03
N ILE A 78 19.02 -3.86 8.30
CA ILE A 78 19.83 -3.22 7.26
C ILE A 78 19.99 -1.72 7.56
N THR A 79 19.93 -1.32 8.82
CA THR A 79 19.98 0.09 9.26
C THR A 79 21.22 0.83 8.73
N GLU A 80 22.34 0.14 8.53
CA GLU A 80 23.56 0.72 7.94
C GLU A 80 23.41 1.08 6.45
N ARG A 81 22.46 0.48 5.73
CA ARG A 81 22.19 0.68 4.29
C ARG A 81 21.11 1.72 4.02
N VAL A 82 20.32 2.10 5.03
CA VAL A 82 19.08 2.86 4.86
C VAL A 82 19.28 4.33 5.25
N ARG A 83 18.89 5.24 4.35
CA ARG A 83 18.59 6.64 4.69
C ARG A 83 17.14 6.70 5.15
N TYR A 84 16.85 7.31 6.29
CA TYR A 84 15.48 7.38 6.81
C TYR A 84 15.13 8.74 7.41
N GLY A 85 13.84 9.02 7.50
CA GLY A 85 13.25 10.28 7.97
C GLY A 85 12.33 10.90 6.91
N GLY A 86 11.28 11.60 7.35
CA GLY A 86 10.22 12.04 6.43
C GLY A 86 9.61 10.85 5.70
N GLU A 87 9.64 10.86 4.38
CA GLU A 87 9.18 9.75 3.52
C GLU A 87 10.29 8.75 3.18
N GLN A 88 11.51 8.93 3.67
CA GLN A 88 12.63 8.03 3.41
C GLN A 88 12.70 6.91 4.45
N GLY A 89 13.14 5.73 4.03
CA GLY A 89 13.38 4.61 4.94
C GLY A 89 13.38 3.26 4.23
N LEU A 90 13.22 2.20 5.02
CA LEU A 90 12.68 0.93 4.55
C LEU A 90 11.16 1.05 4.54
N LEU A 91 10.55 0.93 3.36
CA LEU A 91 9.17 1.36 3.13
C LEU A 91 8.22 0.23 2.72
N GLY A 92 8.74 -0.86 2.14
CA GLY A 92 7.94 -1.98 1.66
C GLY A 92 8.60 -3.34 1.88
N LEU A 93 7.74 -4.36 1.97
CA LEU A 93 8.10 -5.76 2.16
C LEU A 93 7.09 -6.64 1.42
N ALA A 94 7.57 -7.55 0.57
CA ALA A 94 6.74 -8.55 -0.08
C ALA A 94 7.40 -9.93 0.05
N PHE A 95 6.69 -10.90 0.59
CA PHE A 95 7.15 -12.29 0.57
C PHE A 95 6.81 -12.92 -0.79
N HIS A 96 7.75 -13.68 -1.35
CA HIS A 96 7.52 -14.39 -2.60
C HIS A 96 6.32 -15.35 -2.45
N PRO A 97 5.48 -15.58 -3.48
CA PRO A 97 4.36 -16.52 -3.38
C PRO A 97 4.78 -17.93 -2.93
N SER A 98 5.97 -18.36 -3.35
CA SER A 98 6.64 -19.60 -2.91
C SER A 98 7.55 -19.46 -1.68
N TYR A 99 7.37 -18.44 -0.83
CA TYR A 99 8.27 -18.14 0.31
C TYR A 99 8.50 -19.36 1.23
N LYS A 100 7.45 -20.16 1.46
CA LYS A 100 7.54 -21.36 2.29
C LYS A 100 8.58 -22.37 1.79
N THR A 101 8.87 -22.40 0.49
CA THR A 101 9.83 -23.34 -0.11
C THR A 101 11.15 -22.70 -0.50
N ASN A 102 11.16 -21.41 -0.90
CA ASN A 102 12.36 -20.74 -1.39
C ASN A 102 12.95 -19.68 -0.45
N GLY A 103 12.21 -19.31 0.60
CA GLY A 103 12.61 -18.29 1.58
C GLY A 103 12.80 -16.88 1.00
N ARG A 104 12.40 -16.61 -0.25
CA ARG A 104 12.65 -15.34 -0.94
C ARG A 104 11.66 -14.26 -0.52
N PHE A 105 12.16 -13.05 -0.29
CA PHE A 105 11.32 -11.89 -0.05
C PHE A 105 12.01 -10.63 -0.59
N VAL A 106 11.22 -9.62 -0.89
CA VAL A 106 11.67 -8.37 -1.52
C VAL A 106 11.38 -7.21 -0.58
N VAL A 107 12.30 -6.26 -0.52
CA VAL A 107 12.14 -5.00 0.19
C VAL A 107 12.31 -3.82 -0.75
N ASN A 108 11.71 -2.69 -0.39
CA ASN A 108 11.94 -1.39 -1.00
C ASN A 108 12.49 -0.43 0.05
N TYR A 109 13.70 0.10 -0.17
CA TYR A 109 14.34 1.03 0.75
C TYR A 109 15.05 2.19 0.05
N VAL A 110 15.23 3.29 0.77
CA VAL A 110 16.02 4.44 0.35
C VAL A 110 17.47 4.24 0.77
N ARG A 111 18.38 4.18 -0.20
CA ARG A 111 19.80 3.87 0.04
C ARG A 111 20.54 5.03 0.71
N ARG A 112 21.38 4.70 1.69
CA ARG A 112 22.10 5.66 2.54
C ARG A 112 23.04 6.59 1.77
N SER A 113 23.78 6.05 0.81
CA SER A 113 24.86 6.76 0.10
C SER A 113 24.34 7.91 -0.77
N ASP A 114 23.27 7.69 -1.52
CA ASP A 114 22.81 8.62 -2.56
C ASP A 114 21.32 8.98 -2.45
N GLY A 115 20.52 8.23 -1.68
CA GLY A 115 19.08 8.45 -1.56
C GLY A 115 18.26 7.78 -2.66
N SER A 116 18.87 6.93 -3.49
CA SER A 116 18.15 6.17 -4.51
C SER A 116 17.17 5.18 -3.88
N THR A 117 16.03 4.95 -4.54
CA THR A 117 15.16 3.81 -4.23
C THR A 117 15.84 2.53 -4.70
N VAL A 118 15.89 1.53 -3.82
CA VAL A 118 16.41 0.19 -4.10
C VAL A 118 15.32 -0.83 -3.83
N ILE A 119 14.99 -1.60 -4.85
CA ILE A 119 14.19 -2.82 -4.73
C ILE A 119 15.17 -3.98 -4.70
N ALA A 120 15.20 -4.72 -3.59
CA ALA A 120 16.18 -5.77 -3.37
C ALA A 120 15.53 -7.05 -2.84
N GLU A 121 15.99 -8.19 -3.36
CA GLU A 121 15.62 -9.51 -2.88
C GLU A 121 16.60 -9.99 -1.80
N PHE A 122 16.04 -10.62 -0.77
CA PHE A 122 16.72 -11.32 0.30
C PHE A 122 16.18 -12.74 0.43
N ARG A 123 16.86 -13.55 1.26
CA ARG A 123 16.42 -14.89 1.63
C ARG A 123 16.40 -15.06 3.13
N ALA A 124 15.39 -15.78 3.62
CA ALA A 124 15.35 -16.26 4.99
C ALA A 124 16.58 -17.13 5.29
N SER A 125 17.03 -17.13 6.53
CA SER A 125 18.06 -18.04 7.01
C SER A 125 17.48 -19.43 7.29
N SER A 126 18.29 -20.36 7.79
CA SER A 126 17.78 -21.64 8.30
C SER A 126 16.93 -21.48 9.57
N ASP A 127 17.13 -20.40 10.34
CA ASP A 127 16.18 -19.97 11.36
C ASP A 127 15.04 -19.19 10.67
N PRO A 128 13.78 -19.67 10.73
CA PRO A 128 12.65 -19.02 10.06
C PRO A 128 12.36 -17.61 10.59
N ASP A 129 12.79 -17.28 11.81
CA ASP A 129 12.64 -15.96 12.42
C ASP A 129 13.82 -15.01 12.09
N ARG A 130 14.69 -15.39 11.15
CA ARG A 130 15.86 -14.59 10.72
C ARG A 130 16.02 -14.59 9.20
N SER A 131 16.55 -13.48 8.68
CA SER A 131 17.00 -13.32 7.31
C SER A 131 18.51 -13.46 7.18
N GLN A 132 18.97 -13.87 6.01
CA GLN A 132 20.33 -13.60 5.56
C GLN A 132 20.53 -12.08 5.35
N SER A 133 21.76 -11.59 5.46
CA SER A 133 22.07 -10.16 5.27
C SER A 133 22.47 -9.81 3.82
N THR A 134 22.75 -10.81 2.99
CA THR A 134 23.10 -10.61 1.57
C THR A 134 21.86 -10.30 0.75
N GLU A 135 21.97 -9.31 -0.14
CA GLU A 135 20.88 -8.88 -1.03
C GLU A 135 21.25 -9.08 -2.50
N THR A 136 20.24 -9.25 -3.34
CA THR A 136 20.33 -9.05 -4.79
C THR A 136 19.55 -7.80 -5.14
N GLN A 137 20.21 -6.76 -5.63
CA GLN A 137 19.52 -5.55 -6.10
C GLN A 137 18.81 -5.87 -7.41
N LEU A 138 17.48 -5.83 -7.38
CA LEU A 138 16.65 -6.06 -8.55
C LEU A 138 16.62 -4.78 -9.38
N LEU A 139 16.27 -3.65 -8.76
CA LEU A 139 16.14 -2.36 -9.43
C LEU A 139 16.64 -1.24 -8.55
N VAL A 140 17.34 -0.27 -9.15
CA VAL A 140 17.83 0.94 -8.48
C VAL A 140 17.37 2.15 -9.29
N VAL A 141 16.62 3.05 -8.64
CA VAL A 141 16.07 4.25 -9.28
C VAL A 141 16.55 5.49 -8.52
N ALA A 142 17.23 6.39 -9.23
CA ALA A 142 17.68 7.65 -8.66
C ALA A 142 16.48 8.52 -8.25
N GLN A 143 16.60 9.19 -7.10
CA GLN A 143 15.54 10.00 -6.52
C GLN A 143 16.05 11.45 -6.37
N PRO A 144 15.44 12.43 -7.05
CA PRO A 144 15.96 13.80 -7.08
C PRO A 144 15.68 14.59 -5.79
N TYR A 145 14.61 14.27 -5.06
CA TYR A 145 14.20 14.95 -3.82
C TYR A 145 13.99 13.97 -2.67
N PRO A 146 13.87 14.41 -1.40
CA PRO A 146 13.69 13.51 -0.25
C PRO A 146 12.24 13.02 -0.04
N ASN A 147 11.26 13.58 -0.75
CA ASN A 147 9.83 13.23 -0.67
C ASN A 147 9.35 12.51 -1.94
N HIS A 148 8.13 11.97 -1.89
CA HIS A 148 7.46 11.18 -2.91
C HIS A 148 8.19 9.89 -3.27
N LYS A 149 8.43 9.05 -2.25
CA LYS A 149 9.17 7.80 -2.42
C LYS A 149 8.29 6.62 -2.83
N GLY A 150 6.97 6.73 -2.68
CA GLY A 150 6.06 5.59 -2.72
C GLY A 150 6.51 4.54 -1.72
N GLY A 151 6.89 3.37 -2.21
CA GLY A 151 7.64 2.39 -1.42
C GLY A 151 6.93 1.06 -1.21
N MET A 152 5.65 0.97 -1.57
CA MET A 152 4.93 -0.30 -1.55
C MET A 152 5.51 -1.27 -2.61
N VAL A 153 5.65 -2.53 -2.21
CA VAL A 153 5.93 -3.66 -3.09
C VAL A 153 4.99 -4.80 -2.74
N GLU A 154 4.47 -5.51 -3.73
CA GLU A 154 3.56 -6.64 -3.54
C GLU A 154 3.64 -7.57 -4.76
N PHE A 155 3.44 -8.87 -4.54
CA PHE A 155 3.28 -9.82 -5.64
C PHE A 155 1.83 -9.85 -6.10
N GLY A 156 1.61 -9.68 -7.40
CA GLY A 156 0.28 -9.77 -8.00
C GLY A 156 -0.22 -11.22 -8.10
N PRO A 157 -1.52 -11.41 -8.40
CA PRO A 157 -2.11 -12.73 -8.63
C PRO A 157 -1.52 -13.45 -9.86
N ASP A 158 -0.82 -12.70 -10.72
CA ASP A 158 -0.07 -13.19 -11.87
C ASP A 158 1.34 -13.68 -11.52
N GLY A 159 1.76 -13.58 -10.25
CA GLY A 159 3.07 -14.02 -9.77
C GLY A 159 4.20 -13.02 -9.97
N PHE A 160 3.95 -11.86 -10.59
CA PHE A 160 4.97 -10.84 -10.80
C PHE A 160 5.06 -9.87 -9.62
N LEU A 161 6.24 -9.24 -9.47
CA LEU A 161 6.46 -8.23 -8.44
C LEU A 161 6.01 -6.86 -8.96
N TYR A 162 5.15 -6.20 -8.20
CA TYR A 162 4.73 -4.82 -8.44
C TYR A 162 5.43 -3.87 -7.46
N ALA A 163 5.75 -2.66 -7.91
CA ALA A 163 6.40 -1.64 -7.10
C ALA A 163 5.87 -0.23 -7.42
N GLY A 164 5.51 0.52 -6.39
CA GLY A 164 5.02 1.90 -6.50
C GLY A 164 6.12 2.91 -6.23
N LEU A 165 6.37 3.80 -7.19
CA LEU A 165 7.33 4.89 -7.09
C LEU A 165 6.62 6.22 -7.32
N GLY A 166 6.79 7.17 -6.39
CA GLY A 166 6.36 8.54 -6.61
C GLY A 166 7.16 9.25 -7.70
N ASP A 167 6.70 10.44 -8.08
CA ASP A 167 7.23 11.31 -9.15
C ASP A 167 8.64 11.86 -8.89
N GLY A 168 9.25 11.47 -7.78
CA GLY A 168 10.60 11.89 -7.38
C GLY A 168 10.63 13.10 -6.46
N GLY A 169 9.49 13.76 -6.22
CA GLY A 169 9.32 14.85 -5.26
C GLY A 169 9.30 16.25 -5.88
N SER A 170 9.41 17.25 -5.00
CA SER A 170 9.13 18.66 -5.28
C SER A 170 7.65 18.95 -5.60
N ALA A 171 7.27 20.23 -5.55
CA ALA A 171 5.90 20.64 -5.80
C ALA A 171 5.57 20.57 -7.29
N GLY A 172 4.49 19.86 -7.61
CA GLY A 172 3.93 19.83 -8.96
C GLY A 172 4.82 19.15 -10.00
N ASP A 173 5.63 18.15 -9.62
CA ASP A 173 6.44 17.33 -10.53
C ASP A 173 7.15 18.16 -11.63
N PRO A 174 8.16 18.97 -11.29
CA PRO A 174 8.73 19.99 -12.18
C PRO A 174 9.26 19.42 -13.50
N GLU A 175 9.67 18.15 -13.53
CA GLU A 175 10.22 17.45 -14.69
C GLU A 175 9.17 16.58 -15.41
N ASN A 176 7.90 16.67 -15.02
CA ASN A 176 6.78 15.96 -15.65
C ASN A 176 7.00 14.43 -15.68
N ARG A 177 7.63 13.88 -14.65
CA ARG A 177 8.00 12.47 -14.55
C ARG A 177 6.78 11.58 -14.50
N GLY A 178 5.69 12.00 -13.85
CA GLY A 178 4.42 11.27 -13.82
C GLY A 178 3.93 10.88 -15.21
N GLN A 179 3.99 11.83 -16.16
CA GLN A 179 3.60 11.62 -17.56
C GLN A 179 4.73 11.11 -18.46
N ASN A 180 6.00 11.31 -18.09
CA ASN A 180 7.13 10.83 -18.88
C ASN A 180 7.26 9.30 -18.79
N THR A 181 6.91 8.59 -19.87
CA THR A 181 7.01 7.13 -19.95
C THR A 181 8.44 6.62 -20.13
N MET A 182 9.41 7.52 -20.37
CA MET A 182 10.84 7.18 -20.45
C MET A 182 11.52 7.14 -19.07
N GLU A 183 10.79 7.44 -18.01
CA GLU A 183 11.25 7.42 -16.62
C GLU A 183 10.43 6.48 -15.75
N LEU A 184 11.03 6.03 -14.64
CA LEU A 184 10.42 5.08 -13.69
C LEU A 184 9.72 5.75 -12.50
N LEU A 185 9.78 7.08 -12.42
CA LEU A 185 9.17 7.87 -11.34
C LEU A 185 7.73 8.25 -11.68
N GLY A 186 6.85 8.22 -10.69
CA GLY A 186 5.40 8.46 -10.85
C GLY A 186 4.70 7.30 -11.55
N LYS A 187 5.05 6.06 -11.16
CA LYS A 187 4.68 4.81 -11.84
C LYS A 187 4.30 3.72 -10.85
N LEU A 188 3.46 2.81 -11.31
CA LEU A 188 3.45 1.42 -10.84
C LEU A 188 4.24 0.58 -11.83
N LEU A 189 5.25 -0.12 -11.32
CA LEU A 189 6.12 -1.01 -12.07
C LEU A 189 5.68 -2.47 -11.89
N ARG A 190 6.00 -3.33 -12.85
CA ARG A 190 5.75 -4.79 -12.82
C ARG A 190 6.90 -5.53 -13.46
N ILE A 191 7.59 -6.38 -12.70
CA ILE A 191 8.76 -7.16 -13.14
C ILE A 191 8.66 -8.63 -12.77
N ASP A 192 9.29 -9.49 -13.58
CA ASP A 192 9.39 -10.92 -13.32
C ASP A 192 10.71 -11.24 -12.62
N VAL A 193 10.63 -11.59 -11.33
CA VAL A 193 11.80 -11.90 -10.50
C VAL A 193 12.17 -13.39 -10.53
N ASP A 194 11.37 -14.23 -11.17
CA ASP A 194 11.64 -15.67 -11.30
C ASP A 194 12.48 -15.99 -12.55
N HIS A 195 12.49 -15.07 -13.52
CA HIS A 195 13.22 -15.24 -14.77
C HIS A 195 14.17 -14.05 -15.04
N GLY A 196 15.21 -14.29 -15.83
CA GLY A 196 16.21 -13.27 -16.16
C GLY A 196 17.24 -13.03 -15.05
N LYS A 197 18.16 -12.08 -15.29
CA LYS A 197 19.20 -11.67 -14.33
C LYS A 197 19.42 -10.15 -14.45
N PRO A 198 19.05 -9.33 -13.44
CA PRO A 198 18.44 -9.70 -12.16
C PRO A 198 16.93 -10.00 -12.21
N TYR A 199 16.24 -9.62 -13.30
CA TYR A 199 14.82 -9.88 -13.53
C TYR A 199 14.54 -9.92 -15.04
N ALA A 200 13.33 -10.33 -15.43
CA ALA A 200 12.79 -10.26 -16.78
C ALA A 200 11.59 -9.30 -16.84
N ILE A 201 11.22 -8.90 -18.06
CA ILE A 201 10.07 -8.05 -18.33
C ILE A 201 8.89 -8.95 -18.73
N PRO A 202 7.73 -8.86 -18.05
CA PRO A 202 6.51 -9.50 -18.54
C PRO A 202 6.15 -8.99 -19.95
N ASN A 203 5.99 -9.92 -20.90
CA ASN A 203 5.80 -9.58 -22.32
C ASN A 203 4.51 -8.77 -22.59
N ASP A 204 3.53 -8.84 -21.69
CA ASP A 204 2.27 -8.09 -21.78
C ASP A 204 2.33 -6.73 -21.06
N ASN A 205 3.48 -6.31 -20.53
CA ASN A 205 3.63 -4.94 -20.06
C ASN A 205 3.40 -3.95 -21.22
N PRO A 206 2.73 -2.81 -20.96
CA PRO A 206 2.31 -1.88 -22.01
C PRO A 206 3.46 -1.33 -22.86
N PHE A 207 4.68 -1.27 -22.32
CA PHE A 207 5.87 -0.77 -23.01
C PHE A 207 6.94 -1.85 -23.25
N ALA A 208 6.59 -3.14 -23.14
CA ALA A 208 7.54 -4.24 -23.37
C ALA A 208 8.15 -4.20 -24.78
N GLY A 209 7.39 -3.73 -25.78
CA GLY A 209 7.82 -3.58 -27.18
C GLY A 209 8.46 -2.23 -27.53
N GLY A 210 8.63 -1.31 -26.56
CA GLY A 210 9.16 0.04 -26.78
C GLY A 210 8.14 1.17 -26.54
N GLY A 211 8.57 2.42 -26.73
CA GLY A 211 7.74 3.62 -26.48
C GLY A 211 7.68 4.08 -25.03
N GLY A 212 8.39 3.40 -24.13
CA GLY A 212 8.50 3.72 -22.72
C GLY A 212 9.44 2.73 -22.01
N ARG A 213 9.61 2.89 -20.70
CA ARG A 213 10.34 1.94 -19.87
C ARG A 213 9.54 0.63 -19.75
N PRO A 214 10.14 -0.52 -20.10
CA PRO A 214 9.41 -1.78 -20.16
C PRO A 214 8.88 -2.27 -18.81
N GLU A 215 9.41 -1.75 -17.70
CA GLU A 215 8.95 -2.05 -16.34
C GLU A 215 7.59 -1.43 -16.01
N ILE A 216 7.16 -0.39 -16.72
CA ILE A 216 5.94 0.37 -16.39
C ILE A 216 4.69 -0.51 -16.60
N PHE A 217 3.87 -0.64 -15.56
CA PHE A 217 2.52 -1.20 -15.62
C PHE A 217 1.46 -0.11 -15.75
N ALA A 218 1.62 0.99 -15.03
CA ALA A 218 0.73 2.15 -15.01
C ALA A 218 1.52 3.43 -14.71
N TYR A 219 1.01 4.59 -15.14
CA TYR A 219 1.71 5.88 -15.03
C TYR A 219 0.77 7.04 -14.74
N GLY A 220 1.32 8.24 -14.56
CA GLY A 220 0.55 9.42 -14.19
C GLY A 220 0.16 9.42 -12.71
N LEU A 221 1.04 8.91 -11.85
CA LEU A 221 0.86 8.89 -10.39
C LEU A 221 1.81 9.88 -9.73
N ARG A 222 1.43 10.42 -8.58
CA ARG A 222 2.22 11.40 -7.80
C ARG A 222 3.08 10.74 -6.74
N ASN A 223 2.47 10.06 -5.79
CA ASN A 223 3.11 9.35 -4.69
C ASN A 223 2.20 8.20 -4.21
N PRO A 224 2.15 7.07 -4.95
CA PRO A 224 1.32 5.91 -4.60
C PRO A 224 1.88 5.23 -3.34
N TRP A 225 1.43 5.69 -2.17
CA TRP A 225 2.00 5.32 -0.87
C TRP A 225 1.71 3.86 -0.52
N ARG A 226 0.46 3.42 -0.70
CA ARG A 226 0.01 2.04 -0.51
C ARG A 226 -0.92 1.63 -1.62
N PHE A 227 -0.69 0.43 -2.13
CA PHE A 227 -1.60 -0.27 -3.03
C PHE A 227 -1.75 -1.71 -2.54
N SER A 228 -2.78 -2.40 -2.99
CA SER A 228 -2.94 -3.84 -2.75
C SER A 228 -3.81 -4.49 -3.81
N PHE A 229 -3.65 -5.81 -3.97
CA PHE A 229 -4.56 -6.60 -4.78
C PHE A 229 -5.74 -7.09 -3.95
N ASP A 230 -6.95 -6.94 -4.48
CA ASP A 230 -8.09 -7.67 -3.96
C ASP A 230 -7.87 -9.17 -4.16
N ARG A 231 -7.66 -9.90 -3.08
CA ARG A 231 -7.37 -11.35 -3.09
C ARG A 231 -8.44 -12.20 -3.75
N GLN A 232 -9.66 -11.68 -3.91
CA GLN A 232 -10.74 -12.42 -4.56
C GLN A 232 -10.85 -12.12 -6.06
N THR A 233 -10.65 -10.88 -6.47
CA THR A 233 -10.90 -10.44 -7.87
C THR A 233 -9.61 -10.19 -8.67
N GLY A 234 -8.49 -9.98 -7.99
CA GLY A 234 -7.23 -9.57 -8.59
C GLY A 234 -7.18 -8.09 -8.99
N GLU A 235 -8.19 -7.28 -8.65
CA GLU A 235 -8.15 -5.85 -8.93
C GLU A 235 -7.08 -5.15 -8.07
N LEU A 236 -6.29 -4.29 -8.71
CA LEU A 236 -5.25 -3.50 -8.05
C LEU A 236 -5.86 -2.17 -7.58
N TRP A 237 -5.82 -1.91 -6.29
CA TRP A 237 -6.28 -0.66 -5.68
C TRP A 237 -5.08 0.13 -5.17
N ALA A 238 -5.00 1.42 -5.49
CA ALA A 238 -3.90 2.29 -5.06
C ALA A 238 -4.45 3.56 -4.41
N ALA A 239 -3.80 4.01 -3.34
CA ALA A 239 -3.99 5.35 -2.83
C ALA A 239 -2.82 6.23 -3.26
N ASP A 240 -3.14 7.33 -3.93
CA ASP A 240 -2.17 8.28 -4.43
C ASP A 240 -2.26 9.60 -3.65
N VAL A 241 -1.13 10.03 -3.07
CA VAL A 241 -1.10 11.20 -2.19
C VAL A 241 -1.11 12.47 -3.02
N GLY A 242 -2.06 13.35 -2.71
CA GLY A 242 -2.28 14.64 -3.35
C GLY A 242 -1.19 15.67 -3.14
N GLN A 243 -1.22 16.75 -3.92
CA GLN A 243 -0.26 17.84 -3.82
C GLN A 243 -0.63 18.87 -2.76
N HIS A 244 -1.86 19.37 -2.81
CA HIS A 244 -2.34 20.49 -2.01
C HIS A 244 -3.78 20.37 -1.55
N ALA A 245 -4.65 19.71 -2.33
CA ALA A 245 -6.09 19.85 -2.15
C ALA A 245 -6.83 18.52 -2.11
N TRP A 246 -6.42 17.53 -2.93
CA TRP A 246 -7.22 16.32 -3.13
C TRP A 246 -6.37 15.07 -2.97
N GLU A 247 -6.86 14.17 -2.14
CA GLU A 247 -6.35 12.82 -2.02
C GLU A 247 -7.24 11.85 -2.80
N GLU A 248 -6.67 10.76 -3.34
CA GLU A 248 -7.41 9.89 -4.25
C GLU A 248 -7.15 8.39 -4.08
N ILE A 249 -8.15 7.60 -4.46
CA ILE A 249 -8.09 6.14 -4.60
C ILE A 249 -8.37 5.76 -6.06
N ASP A 250 -7.48 4.96 -6.61
CA ASP A 250 -7.56 4.42 -7.98
C ASP A 250 -7.80 2.91 -7.99
N VAL A 251 -8.57 2.45 -8.97
CA VAL A 251 -8.58 1.04 -9.39
C VAL A 251 -7.70 0.93 -10.63
N VAL A 252 -6.47 0.47 -10.42
CA VAL A 252 -5.40 0.53 -11.41
C VAL A 252 -5.57 -0.54 -12.47
N LYS A 253 -5.59 -0.11 -13.73
CA LYS A 253 -5.55 -0.93 -14.94
C LYS A 253 -4.20 -0.84 -15.63
N ARG A 254 -3.81 -1.94 -16.28
CA ARG A 254 -2.59 -2.04 -17.10
C ARG A 254 -2.61 -1.00 -18.22
N GLY A 255 -1.53 -0.23 -18.36
CA GLY A 255 -1.38 0.86 -19.32
C GLY A 255 -2.14 2.14 -18.96
N GLY A 256 -2.82 2.17 -17.81
CA GLY A 256 -3.61 3.32 -17.37
C GLY A 256 -2.75 4.55 -17.07
N ASN A 257 -3.29 5.72 -17.41
CA ASN A 257 -2.76 7.03 -17.06
C ASN A 257 -3.66 7.69 -16.02
N TYR A 258 -3.17 7.91 -14.80
CA TYR A 258 -3.95 8.51 -13.69
C TYR A 258 -3.82 10.03 -13.64
N GLY A 259 -3.19 10.63 -14.65
CA GLY A 259 -3.34 12.04 -14.93
C GLY A 259 -2.41 12.97 -14.18
N TRP A 260 -1.71 12.56 -13.12
CA TRP A 260 -0.70 13.42 -12.50
C TRP A 260 0.43 13.76 -13.51
N ARG A 261 0.78 15.03 -13.73
CA ARG A 261 0.40 16.26 -13.00
C ARG A 261 -0.66 17.15 -13.67
N VAL A 262 -1.37 16.65 -14.68
CA VAL A 262 -2.48 17.36 -15.31
C VAL A 262 -3.67 17.46 -14.35
N MET A 263 -3.90 16.39 -13.59
CA MET A 263 -4.98 16.24 -12.62
C MET A 263 -4.44 16.12 -11.19
N GLU A 264 -5.23 16.55 -10.21
CA GLU A 264 -5.11 16.21 -8.79
C GLU A 264 -6.52 15.82 -8.32
N GLY A 265 -6.78 14.53 -8.13
CA GLY A 265 -8.15 14.03 -8.10
C GLY A 265 -8.83 14.18 -9.46
N THR A 266 -10.11 14.58 -9.45
CA THR A 266 -10.90 14.91 -10.65
C THR A 266 -10.76 16.38 -11.08
N HIS A 267 -9.82 17.11 -10.45
CA HIS A 267 -9.62 18.54 -10.61
C HIS A 267 -8.38 18.85 -11.45
N CYS A 268 -8.46 19.91 -12.27
CA CYS A 268 -7.31 20.37 -13.03
C CYS A 268 -6.24 20.93 -12.08
N PHE A 269 -5.01 20.43 -12.22
CA PHE A 269 -3.87 20.92 -11.45
C PHE A 269 -2.97 21.82 -12.31
N LEU A 270 -2.46 21.27 -13.42
CA LEU A 270 -1.61 21.99 -14.36
C LEU A 270 -2.03 21.74 -15.82
N PRO A 271 -2.69 22.71 -16.49
CA PRO A 271 -3.09 24.03 -16.00
C PRO A 271 -4.19 23.97 -14.92
N ARG A 272 -4.42 25.07 -14.20
CA ARG A 272 -5.43 25.14 -13.11
C ARG A 272 -6.87 25.00 -13.61
N ASP A 273 -7.11 25.26 -14.89
CA ASP A 273 -8.39 25.20 -15.56
C ASP A 273 -8.19 24.78 -17.02
N GLY A 274 -9.25 24.20 -17.62
CA GLY A 274 -9.22 23.78 -19.03
C GLY A 274 -8.22 22.66 -19.34
N CYS A 275 -7.84 21.84 -18.35
CA CYS A 275 -6.95 20.71 -18.55
C CYS A 275 -7.57 19.64 -19.46
N VAL A 276 -6.73 18.99 -20.27
CA VAL A 276 -7.13 17.91 -21.18
C VAL A 276 -7.27 16.62 -20.37
N ARG A 277 -8.44 15.98 -20.46
CA ARG A 277 -8.76 14.75 -19.70
C ARG A 277 -8.78 13.50 -20.57
N ASP A 278 -8.61 13.65 -21.88
CA ASP A 278 -8.69 12.55 -22.83
C ASP A 278 -7.59 11.51 -22.53
N GLY A 279 -8.01 10.25 -22.38
CA GLY A 279 -7.12 9.14 -22.06
C GLY A 279 -6.69 9.05 -20.59
N LEU A 280 -7.16 9.94 -19.73
CA LEU A 280 -6.94 9.85 -18.28
C LEU A 280 -8.02 8.98 -17.63
N ILE A 281 -7.62 8.19 -16.65
CA ILE A 281 -8.52 7.39 -15.81
C ILE A 281 -8.76 8.17 -14.51
N PRO A 282 -10.01 8.56 -14.19
CA PRO A 282 -10.30 9.26 -12.95
C PRO A 282 -10.23 8.30 -11.75
N PRO A 283 -9.95 8.81 -10.54
CA PRO A 283 -10.03 8.02 -9.33
C PRO A 283 -11.47 7.58 -9.05
N VAL A 284 -11.61 6.49 -8.31
CA VAL A 284 -12.92 5.97 -7.88
C VAL A 284 -13.43 6.65 -6.61
N ALA A 285 -12.52 7.24 -5.83
CA ALA A 285 -12.85 8.07 -4.67
C ALA A 285 -11.82 9.18 -4.51
N GLU A 286 -12.27 10.34 -4.01
CA GLU A 286 -11.39 11.45 -3.64
C GLU A 286 -11.95 12.18 -2.42
N TYR A 287 -11.08 12.87 -1.68
CA TYR A 287 -11.50 13.77 -0.61
C TYR A 287 -10.54 14.95 -0.45
N GLY A 288 -11.06 16.06 0.10
CA GLY A 288 -10.30 17.27 0.34
C GLY A 288 -9.59 17.32 1.68
N HIS A 289 -8.71 18.31 1.88
CA HIS A 289 -8.01 18.55 3.16
C HIS A 289 -8.86 19.23 4.24
N ASP A 290 -10.16 18.92 4.32
CA ASP A 290 -11.03 19.35 5.41
C ASP A 290 -10.78 18.52 6.69
N LYS A 291 -11.27 18.98 7.85
CA LYS A 291 -11.28 18.21 9.12
C LYS A 291 -9.90 17.69 9.58
N GLY A 292 -8.82 18.37 9.20
CA GLY A 292 -7.45 17.98 9.57
C GLY A 292 -6.85 16.84 8.73
N ARG A 293 -7.49 16.51 7.60
CA ARG A 293 -6.95 15.59 6.58
C ARG A 293 -5.75 16.20 5.87
N CYS A 294 -4.83 15.36 5.41
CA CYS A 294 -3.62 15.86 4.75
C CYS A 294 -2.92 14.87 3.82
N SER A 295 -3.20 13.57 3.94
CA SER A 295 -2.43 12.54 3.25
C SER A 295 -3.13 11.21 3.37
N ILE A 296 -3.59 10.69 2.24
CA ILE A 296 -4.24 9.40 2.19
C ILE A 296 -3.25 8.26 2.44
N THR A 297 -3.74 7.27 3.16
CA THR A 297 -3.07 6.01 3.41
C THR A 297 -3.95 4.92 2.85
N GLY A 298 -3.51 4.31 1.75
CA GLY A 298 -4.19 3.17 1.14
C GLY A 298 -4.25 1.96 2.07
N GLY A 299 -5.14 1.05 1.75
CA GLY A 299 -5.31 -0.20 2.47
C GLY A 299 -5.75 -1.33 1.55
N TYR A 300 -6.83 -2.03 1.93
CA TYR A 300 -7.18 -3.33 1.37
C TYR A 300 -8.68 -3.48 1.18
N VAL A 301 -9.06 -4.24 0.15
CA VAL A 301 -10.41 -4.80 0.08
C VAL A 301 -10.55 -5.85 1.20
N TYR A 302 -11.50 -5.65 2.10
CA TYR A 302 -11.71 -6.56 3.23
C TYR A 302 -12.28 -7.90 2.74
N ARG A 303 -11.52 -8.96 2.96
CA ARG A 303 -11.89 -10.35 2.59
C ARG A 303 -11.86 -11.31 3.79
N GLY A 304 -11.67 -10.78 5.00
CA GLY A 304 -11.79 -11.52 6.25
C GLY A 304 -13.21 -11.99 6.54
N SER A 305 -13.35 -12.76 7.62
CA SER A 305 -14.62 -13.38 8.02
C SER A 305 -15.22 -12.76 9.27
N ARG A 306 -14.42 -12.08 10.10
CA ARG A 306 -14.85 -11.50 11.38
C ARG A 306 -15.77 -10.29 11.24
N LEU A 307 -15.71 -9.56 10.13
CA LEU A 307 -16.51 -8.36 9.86
C LEU A 307 -17.35 -8.54 8.58
N PRO A 308 -18.40 -9.39 8.58
CA PRO A 308 -19.17 -9.70 7.37
C PRO A 308 -19.73 -8.47 6.65
N ALA A 309 -20.11 -7.43 7.41
CA ALA A 309 -20.65 -6.17 6.88
C ALA A 309 -19.64 -5.34 6.07
N LEU A 310 -18.34 -5.62 6.17
CA LEU A 310 -17.29 -4.91 5.44
C LEU A 310 -16.78 -5.71 4.23
N ARG A 311 -17.24 -6.95 4.03
CA ARG A 311 -16.72 -7.82 2.97
C ARG A 311 -16.88 -7.18 1.59
N GLY A 312 -15.78 -7.01 0.88
CA GLY A 312 -15.73 -6.37 -0.43
C GLY A 312 -15.58 -4.84 -0.41
N ALA A 313 -15.61 -4.19 0.75
CA ALA A 313 -15.29 -2.77 0.86
C ALA A 313 -13.76 -2.56 0.89
N TYR A 314 -13.28 -1.54 0.19
CA TYR A 314 -11.89 -1.09 0.29
C TYR A 314 -11.72 -0.19 1.51
N LEU A 315 -10.94 -0.63 2.49
CA LEU A 315 -10.65 0.12 3.70
C LEU A 315 -9.32 0.85 3.56
N TYR A 316 -9.32 2.13 3.92
CA TYR A 316 -8.19 3.06 3.84
C TYR A 316 -8.34 4.13 4.92
N GLY A 317 -7.40 5.06 5.01
CA GLY A 317 -7.45 6.11 6.02
C GLY A 317 -6.66 7.34 5.63
N ASP A 318 -6.60 8.29 6.55
CA ASP A 318 -5.81 9.51 6.41
C ASP A 318 -4.79 9.60 7.55
N PHE A 319 -3.54 9.92 7.19
CA PHE A 319 -2.42 9.92 8.12
C PHE A 319 -2.51 11.00 9.20
N CYS A 320 -3.11 12.16 8.91
CA CYS A 320 -3.18 13.28 9.87
C CYS A 320 -4.39 13.21 10.78
N SER A 321 -5.58 13.05 10.18
CA SER A 321 -6.85 13.03 10.92
C SER A 321 -7.05 11.72 11.68
N GLY A 322 -6.45 10.62 11.22
CA GLY A 322 -6.68 9.29 11.76
C GLY A 322 -8.07 8.73 11.46
N GLU A 323 -8.81 9.34 10.51
CA GLU A 323 -10.03 8.77 9.98
C GLU A 323 -9.74 7.45 9.25
N ILE A 324 -10.60 6.46 9.49
CA ILE A 324 -10.65 5.22 8.70
C ILE A 324 -11.93 5.26 7.88
N PHE A 325 -11.81 5.00 6.59
CA PHE A 325 -12.89 5.00 5.62
C PHE A 325 -13.12 3.60 5.05
N ALA A 326 -14.30 3.40 4.48
CA ALA A 326 -14.59 2.32 3.54
C ALA A 326 -15.16 2.89 2.26
N PHE A 327 -14.68 2.39 1.12
CA PHE A 327 -15.29 2.62 -0.18
C PHE A 327 -15.95 1.33 -0.65
N SER A 328 -17.23 1.41 -0.98
CA SER A 328 -18.01 0.29 -1.53
C SER A 328 -19.22 0.85 -2.28
N GLU A 329 -19.65 0.19 -3.35
CA GLU A 329 -20.87 0.57 -4.08
C GLU A 329 -20.83 2.02 -4.60
N GLY A 330 -19.63 2.51 -4.96
CA GLY A 330 -19.44 3.87 -5.49
C GLY A 330 -19.49 4.98 -4.43
N ALA A 331 -19.51 4.64 -3.14
CA ALA A 331 -19.58 5.62 -2.06
C ALA A 331 -18.51 5.39 -0.98
N GLN A 332 -17.93 6.50 -0.52
CA GLN A 332 -17.08 6.55 0.67
C GLN A 332 -17.94 6.72 1.93
N ARG A 333 -17.59 5.99 3.00
CA ARG A 333 -18.14 6.18 4.36
C ARG A 333 -17.02 6.26 5.39
N THR A 334 -17.11 7.19 6.34
CA THR A 334 -16.24 7.19 7.52
C THR A 334 -16.69 6.07 8.46
N LEU A 335 -15.76 5.21 8.86
CA LEU A 335 -15.99 4.07 9.74
C LEU A 335 -15.72 4.41 11.20
N LEU A 336 -14.56 5.01 11.49
CA LEU A 336 -14.19 5.43 12.84
C LEU A 336 -13.06 6.49 12.83
N LEU A 337 -12.92 7.19 13.95
CA LEU A 337 -11.73 7.99 14.27
C LEU A 337 -10.79 7.14 15.14
N SER A 338 -9.61 6.84 14.64
CA SER A 338 -8.65 5.96 15.33
C SER A 338 -7.90 6.64 16.47
N GLY A 339 -7.75 7.97 16.41
CA GLY A 339 -6.81 8.70 17.26
C GLY A 339 -5.33 8.43 16.95
N LEU A 340 -5.05 7.71 15.85
CA LEU A 340 -3.71 7.36 15.41
C LEU A 340 -3.28 8.24 14.23
N ARG A 341 -1.97 8.45 14.10
CA ARG A 341 -1.37 8.79 12.80
C ARG A 341 -1.21 7.50 12.01
N ILE A 342 -2.09 7.25 11.05
CA ILE A 342 -2.18 5.96 10.34
C ILE A 342 -1.08 5.89 9.28
N ALA A 343 0.01 5.17 9.56
CA ALA A 343 1.11 5.04 8.60
C ALA A 343 0.81 4.06 7.46
N SER A 344 0.00 3.03 7.74
CA SER A 344 -0.37 1.99 6.79
C SER A 344 -1.52 1.15 7.32
N PHE A 345 -2.09 0.34 6.43
CA PHE A 345 -2.82 -0.87 6.79
C PHE A 345 -1.96 -2.09 6.49
N GLY A 346 -2.40 -3.26 6.99
CA GLY A 346 -1.86 -4.56 6.63
C GLY A 346 -2.93 -5.64 6.76
N GLN A 347 -2.63 -6.84 6.26
CA GLN A 347 -3.53 -7.97 6.31
C GLN A 347 -2.80 -9.22 6.84
N ASP A 348 -3.52 -10.10 7.54
CA ASP A 348 -3.05 -11.46 7.86
C ASP A 348 -3.51 -12.52 6.84
N GLN A 349 -3.10 -13.77 7.05
CA GLN A 349 -3.36 -14.85 6.09
C GLN A 349 -4.86 -15.12 5.91
N ASP A 350 -5.66 -14.83 6.94
CA ASP A 350 -7.11 -15.03 7.00
C ASP A 350 -7.91 -13.86 6.42
N GLY A 351 -7.23 -12.78 6.03
CA GLY A 351 -7.86 -11.61 5.41
C GLY A 351 -8.28 -10.53 6.40
N GLU A 352 -7.93 -10.67 7.67
CA GLU A 352 -8.24 -9.68 8.71
C GLU A 352 -7.27 -8.50 8.63
N LEU A 353 -7.78 -7.30 8.90
CA LEU A 353 -7.05 -6.06 8.67
C LEU A 353 -6.49 -5.45 9.95
N TYR A 354 -5.31 -4.88 9.79
CA TYR A 354 -4.53 -4.22 10.82
C TYR A 354 -4.26 -2.78 10.42
N VAL A 355 -4.21 -1.91 11.43
CA VAL A 355 -3.87 -0.49 11.31
C VAL A 355 -2.51 -0.28 11.97
N VAL A 356 -1.59 0.32 11.23
CA VAL A 356 -0.24 0.68 11.69
C VAL A 356 -0.26 2.11 12.19
N GLY A 357 -0.15 2.27 13.51
CA GLY A 357 0.03 3.59 14.11
C GLY A 357 1.51 3.99 14.06
N HIS A 358 1.82 5.12 13.42
CA HIS A 358 3.19 5.63 13.30
C HIS A 358 3.90 5.81 14.66
N GLY A 359 3.11 6.00 15.73
CA GLY A 359 3.58 6.09 17.12
C GLY A 359 4.13 4.79 17.72
N GLY A 360 4.17 3.68 16.98
CA GLY A 360 4.76 2.41 17.44
C GLY A 360 3.74 1.34 17.81
N THR A 361 2.56 1.34 17.18
CA THR A 361 1.46 0.44 17.53
C THR A 361 0.91 -0.30 16.33
N ILE A 362 0.35 -1.48 16.58
CA ILE A 362 -0.39 -2.28 15.60
C ILE A 362 -1.73 -2.64 16.23
N HIS A 363 -2.81 -2.34 15.53
CA HIS A 363 -4.17 -2.63 15.99
C HIS A 363 -4.90 -3.49 14.97
N ARG A 364 -5.76 -4.39 15.41
CA ARG A 364 -6.71 -5.09 14.55
C ARG A 364 -8.03 -4.33 14.51
N ILE A 365 -8.67 -4.30 13.35
CA ILE A 365 -10.04 -3.78 13.22
C ILE A 365 -11.01 -4.86 13.68
N VAL A 366 -11.89 -4.53 14.62
CA VAL A 366 -12.87 -5.47 15.20
C VAL A 366 -14.24 -4.79 15.37
N GLU A 367 -15.28 -5.59 15.61
CA GLU A 367 -16.55 -5.04 16.12
C GLU A 367 -16.34 -4.54 17.55
N ALA A 368 -16.87 -3.36 17.86
CA ALA A 368 -16.86 -2.83 19.20
C ALA A 368 -17.70 -3.72 20.12
N ARG A 369 -17.16 -4.07 21.29
CA ARG A 369 -17.90 -4.81 22.31
C ARG A 369 -19.02 -3.91 22.83
N ARG A 370 -20.22 -4.49 22.96
CA ARG A 370 -21.37 -3.82 23.59
C ARG A 370 -21.17 -3.62 25.09
#